data_AF-X1JY42-F1
#
_entry.id   AF-X1JY42-F1
#
_cell.length_a   1.000
_cell.length_b   1.000
_cell.length_c   1.000
_cell.angle_alpha   90.00
_cell.angle_beta   90.00
_cell.angle_gamma   90.00
#
_symmetry.space_group_name_H-M   'P 1'
#
loop_
_entity.id
_entity.type
_entity.pdbx_description
1 polymer ?
#
loop_
_entity_poly.entity_id
_entity_poly.type
_entity_poly.pdbx_seq_one_letter_code
_entity_poly.pdbx_strand_id
1 'polypeptide(L)' 'MDGSLNIHLDTASYSLLSYKEGRGYCLVQLNQTKHLKEYVTEWV' A
#
# COMPACT_ATOMS: atom_id res chain seq x y z
N MET A 1 -13.03 -3.01 21.41
CA MET A 1 -12.39 -2.85 20.11
C MET A 1 -11.43 -4.01 19.97
N ASP A 2 -11.76 -5.04 19.18
CA ASP A 2 -10.76 -6.05 18.84
C ASP A 2 -9.69 -5.36 17.97
N GLY A 3 -8.42 -5.73 18.16
CA GLY A 3 -7.30 -5.11 17.46
C GLY A 3 -7.09 -5.65 16.04
N SER A 4 -8.13 -6.15 15.36
CA SER A 4 -7.96 -6.69 14.01
C SER A 4 -7.73 -5.56 13.00
N LEU A 5 -6.55 -5.59 12.39
CA LEU A 5 -6.16 -4.64 11.36
C LEU A 5 -6.75 -5.12 10.02
N ASN A 6 -7.98 -4.71 9.71
CA ASN A 6 -8.63 -4.98 8.43
C ASN A 6 -8.03 -4.09 7.31
N ILE A 7 -6.88 -4.49 6.77
CA ILE A 7 -6.25 -3.84 5.61
C ILE A 7 -6.50 -4.68 4.36
N HIS A 8 -7.21 -4.10 3.41
CA HIS A 8 -7.31 -4.62 2.05
C HIS A 8 -6.07 -4.23 1.24
N LEU A 9 -5.51 -5.18 0.50
CA LEU A 9 -4.42 -4.96 -0.44
C LEU A 9 -4.84 -5.49 -1.82
N ASP A 10 -4.67 -4.66 -2.83
CA ASP A 10 -4.97 -4.99 -4.21
C ASP A 10 -3.84 -5.87 -4.77
N THR A 11 -4.19 -6.72 -5.73
CA THR A 11 -3.18 -7.53 -6.44
C THR A 11 -2.21 -6.62 -7.19
N ALA A 12 -0.92 -6.94 -7.12
CA ALA A 12 0.16 -6.14 -7.69
C ALA A 12 0.22 -4.69 -7.17
N SER A 13 -0.40 -4.39 -6.02
CA SER A 13 -0.15 -3.13 -5.33
C SER A 13 1.23 -3.09 -4.69
N TYR A 14 1.75 -1.89 -4.46
CA TYR A 14 2.94 -1.68 -3.65
C TYR A 14 2.63 -0.80 -2.44
N SER A 15 3.42 -0.95 -1.38
CA SER A 15 3.40 -0.06 -0.21
C SER A 15 4.82 0.39 0.08
N LEU A 16 5.00 1.63 0.55
CA LEU A 16 6.30 2.20 0.88
C LEU A 16 6.40 2.43 2.38
N LEU A 17 7.41 1.80 2.98
CA LEU A 17 7.80 2.04 4.36
C LEU A 17 9.16 2.75 4.37
N SER A 18 9.26 3.82 5.15
CA SER A 18 10.52 4.52 5.39
C SER A 18 11.05 4.12 6.75
N TYR A 19 12.24 3.51 6.78
CA TYR A 19 12.95 3.27 8.03
C TYR A 19 13.66 4.54 8.50
N LYS A 20 13.57 4.84 9.80
CA LYS A 20 14.37 5.85 10.46
C LYS A 20 14.97 5.28 11.73
N GLU A 21 16.28 5.42 11.87
CA GLU A 21 16.99 5.01 13.08
C GLU A 21 16.36 5.66 14.33
N GLY A 22 16.16 4.84 15.37
CA GLY A 22 15.51 5.26 16.63
C GLY A 22 13.99 5.44 16.58
N ARG A 23 13.34 5.31 15.40
CA ARG A 23 11.87 5.40 15.26
C ARG A 23 11.23 4.20 14.56
N GLY A 24 12.03 3.36 13.91
CA GLY A 24 11.54 2.19 13.18
C GLY A 24 10.97 2.55 11.82
N TYR A 25 10.04 1.72 11.34
CA TYR A 25 9.38 1.94 10.05
C TYR A 25 8.17 2.86 10.19
N CYS A 26 8.09 3.84 9.30
CA CYS A 26 6.91 4.65 9.08
C CYS A 26 6.26 4.24 7.76
N LEU A 27 4.95 3.96 7.78
CA LEU A 27 4.18 3.72 6.56
C LEU A 27 3.95 5.05 5.84
N VAL A 28 4.53 5.20 4.65
CA VAL A 28 4.48 6.43 3.85
C VAL A 28 3.41 6.32 2.75
N GLN A 29 3.25 5.13 2.18
CA GLN A 29 2.22 4.83 1.19
C GLN A 29 1.69 3.41 1.41
N LEU A 30 0.38 3.23 1.29
CA LEU A 30 -0.30 1.94 1.44
C LEU A 30 -1.09 1.64 0.16
N ASN A 31 -1.07 0.37 -0.28
CA ASN A 31 -1.93 -0.16 -1.34
C ASN A 31 -1.95 0.69 -2.64
N GLN A 32 -0.77 1.00 -3.20
CA GLN A 32 -0.65 1.85 -4.39
C GLN A 32 -0.65 1.01 -5.67
N THR A 33 -1.50 1.40 -6.63
CA THR A 33 -1.63 0.78 -7.97
C THR A 33 -1.23 1.73 -9.10
N LYS A 34 -0.60 2.86 -8.79
CA LYS A 34 -0.31 3.95 -9.75
C LYS A 34 0.47 3.50 -10.99
N HIS A 35 1.39 2.53 -10.82
CA HIS A 35 2.20 1.98 -11.91
C HIS A 35 1.38 1.11 -12.87
N LEU A 36 0.20 0.65 -12.47
CA LEU A 36 -0.67 -0.20 -13.28
C LEU A 36 -1.58 0.61 -14.21
N LYS A 37 -1.68 1.93 -14.04
CA LYS A 37 -2.57 2.78 -14.85
C LYS A 37 -2.30 2.70 -16.36
N GLU A 38 -1.05 2.43 -16.75
CA GLU A 38 -0.66 2.30 -18.16
C GLU A 38 -0.88 0.88 -18.70
N TYR A 39 -1.09 -0.11 -17.81
CA TYR A 39 -1.20 -1.53 -18.14
C TYR A 39 -2.60 -2.10 -17.94
N VAL A 40 -3.46 -1.40 -17.20
CA VAL A 40 -4.82 -1.82 -16.87
C VAL A 40 -5.79 -0.84 -17.49
N THR A 41 -6.62 -1.33 -18.42
CA THR A 41 -7.79 -0.61 -18.91
C THR A 41 -9.00 -1.08 -18.12
N GLU A 42 -9.62 -0.19 -17.35
CA GLU A 42 -10.90 -0.46 -16.73
C GLU A 42 -11.99 -0.32 -17.80
N TRP A 43 -12.69 -1.42 -18.07
CA TRP A 43 -13.83 -1.43 -18.97
C TRP A 43 -15.07 -1.00 -18.17
N VAL A 44 -15.71 0.11 -18.58
CA VAL A 44 -17.00 0.59 -18.04
C VAL A 44 -18.15 -0.06 -18.80
#